data_AF-A0A7C6FUW9-F1
#
_entry.id   AF-A0A7C6FUW9-F1
#
_cell.length_a   1.000
_cell.length_b   1.000
_cell.length_c   1.000
_cell.angle_alpha   90.00
_cell.angle_beta   90.00
_cell.angle_gamma   90.00
#
_symmetry.space_group_name_H-M   'P 1'
#
loop_
_entity.id
_entity.type
_entity.pdbx_description
1 polymer ?
#
loop_
_entity_poly.entity_id
_entity_poly.type
_entity_poly.pdbx_seq_one_letter_code
_entity_poly.pdbx_strand_id
1 'polypeptide(L)'
;VVMVCSIRALKMHSGKYKVVPGKPLDPGLAQEDIESVTQGSENLIKQIENARYFGIPVVVAINAFTSDSPKEIETVRKISIENGAFDAVVSEVWAKGGGGGKDLAQAVARACDNGGNFQFLYPLDIPIKDKIHTIATKIYGADGVVYENEAEKKIKLFTEMGWDTLPICMAKTHLSLSHDPKLLGRPRGYKLPIRDIRPSIGAGFLYPLCGEMRTMPGLPSKPAGNTVDFDEDGNVVGLF
;
A
#
# COMPACT_ATOMS: atom_id res chain seq x y z
N VAL A 1 -1.00 10.23 10.38
CA VAL A 1 -0.53 9.04 9.62
C VAL A 1 0.86 9.34 9.05
N VAL A 2 1.81 8.40 9.11
CA VAL A 2 3.09 8.52 8.40
C VAL A 2 3.01 7.66 7.13
N MET A 3 3.38 8.24 6.00
CA MET A 3 3.36 7.58 4.69
C MET A 3 4.78 7.45 4.17
N VAL A 4 5.32 6.23 4.21
CA VAL A 4 6.70 5.99 3.80
C VAL A 4 6.76 5.79 2.29
N CYS A 5 7.71 6.44 1.63
CA CYS A 5 8.06 6.20 0.23
C CYS A 5 9.57 6.23 0.02
N SER A 6 10.04 5.69 -1.10
CA SER A 6 11.43 5.84 -1.55
C SER A 6 11.46 6.25 -3.02
N ILE A 7 12.50 6.97 -3.43
CA ILE A 7 12.67 7.43 -4.81
C ILE A 7 12.62 6.25 -5.79
N ARG A 8 13.31 5.15 -5.45
CA ARG A 8 13.35 3.93 -6.27
C ARG A 8 11.99 3.25 -6.42
N ALA A 9 11.18 3.22 -5.36
CA ALA A 9 9.82 2.68 -5.44
C ALA A 9 8.92 3.55 -6.31
N LEU A 10 9.03 4.88 -6.20
CA LEU A 10 8.29 5.81 -7.06
C LEU A 10 8.72 5.64 -8.52
N LYS A 11 10.02 5.57 -8.83
CA LYS A 11 10.49 5.24 -10.18
C LYS A 11 9.91 3.92 -10.69
N MET A 12 9.88 2.86 -9.87
CA MET A 12 9.24 1.60 -10.25
C MET A 12 7.77 1.79 -10.62
N HIS A 13 7.05 2.63 -9.87
CA HIS A 13 5.64 2.92 -10.14
C HIS A 13 5.39 3.73 -11.42
N SER A 14 6.41 4.27 -12.09
CA SER A 14 6.27 4.82 -13.46
C SER A 14 6.01 3.73 -14.51
N GLY A 15 6.31 2.47 -14.19
CA GLY A 15 6.24 1.34 -15.12
C GLY A 15 7.44 1.22 -16.05
N LYS A 16 8.39 2.16 -16.03
CA LYS A 16 9.61 2.10 -16.87
C LYS A 16 10.60 1.04 -16.39
N TYR A 17 10.63 0.74 -15.09
CA TYR A 17 11.57 -0.21 -14.50
C TYR A 17 10.85 -1.45 -13.98
N LYS A 18 11.38 -2.64 -14.32
CA LYS A 18 10.80 -3.91 -13.89
C LYS A 18 11.57 -4.48 -12.70
N VAL A 19 10.90 -4.59 -11.56
CA VAL A 19 11.44 -5.24 -10.36
C VAL A 19 10.84 -6.64 -10.22
N VAL A 20 11.70 -7.65 -10.10
CA VAL A 20 11.29 -9.04 -9.88
C VAL A 20 11.98 -9.55 -8.61
N PRO A 21 11.23 -10.08 -7.63
CA PRO A 21 11.83 -10.67 -6.43
C PRO A 21 12.90 -11.71 -6.77
N GLY A 22 14.06 -11.61 -6.10
CA GLY A 22 15.19 -12.51 -6.31
C GLY A 22 16.03 -12.23 -7.55
N LYS A 23 15.73 -11.18 -8.33
CA LYS A 23 16.59 -10.70 -9.43
C LYS A 23 17.29 -9.40 -9.05
N PRO A 24 18.49 -9.13 -9.61
CA PRO A 24 19.12 -7.83 -9.51
C PRO A 24 18.18 -6.72 -9.97
N LEU A 25 18.26 -5.60 -9.27
CA LEU A 25 17.46 -4.41 -9.56
C LEU A 25 17.96 -3.76 -10.86
N ASP A 26 17.04 -3.15 -11.60
CA ASP A 26 17.41 -2.38 -12.78
C ASP A 26 18.40 -1.26 -12.38
N PRO A 27 19.61 -1.19 -12.97
CA PRO A 27 20.59 -0.17 -12.65
C PRO A 27 20.08 1.25 -12.85
N GLY A 28 19.12 1.46 -13.76
CA GLY A 28 18.50 2.77 -14.00
C GLY A 28 17.74 3.31 -12.79
N LEU A 29 17.31 2.45 -11.86
CA LEU A 29 16.69 2.90 -10.61
C LEU A 29 17.65 3.70 -9.71
N ALA A 30 18.97 3.50 -9.87
CA ALA A 30 20.01 4.20 -9.14
C ALA A 30 20.49 5.49 -9.84
N GLN A 31 20.00 5.79 -11.04
CA GLN A 31 20.32 7.00 -11.79
C GLN A 31 19.24 8.07 -11.58
N GLU A 32 19.60 9.35 -11.62
CA GLU A 32 18.63 10.45 -11.56
C GLU A 32 17.62 10.34 -12.73
N ASP A 33 16.33 10.26 -12.42
CA ASP A 33 15.21 10.28 -13.37
C ASP A 33 13.98 10.96 -12.75
N ILE A 34 13.94 12.28 -12.87
CA ILE A 34 12.86 13.14 -12.37
C ILE A 34 11.52 12.81 -13.04
N GLU A 35 11.53 12.41 -14.30
CA GLU A 35 10.32 12.13 -15.06
C GLU A 35 9.65 10.86 -14.50
N SER A 36 10.41 9.79 -14.29
CA SER A 36 9.91 8.56 -13.67
C SER A 36 9.43 8.79 -12.24
N VAL A 37 10.15 9.59 -11.46
CA VAL A 37 9.71 9.96 -10.10
C VAL A 37 8.37 10.68 -10.15
N THR A 38 8.22 11.65 -11.06
CA THR A 38 6.98 12.41 -11.22
C THR A 38 5.81 11.52 -11.63
N GLN A 39 5.98 10.68 -12.66
CA GLN A 39 4.95 9.75 -13.14
C GLN A 39 4.55 8.73 -12.07
N GLY A 40 5.53 8.15 -11.37
CA GLY A 40 5.27 7.17 -10.32
C GLY A 40 4.69 7.77 -9.05
N SER A 41 4.89 9.08 -8.81
CA SER A 41 4.30 9.80 -7.68
C SER A 41 2.78 9.86 -7.73
N GLU A 42 2.14 9.58 -8.88
CA GLU A 42 0.69 9.35 -8.93
C GLU A 42 0.23 8.26 -7.94
N ASN A 43 1.06 7.25 -7.67
CA ASN A 43 0.76 6.26 -6.63
C ASN A 43 0.70 6.92 -5.25
N LEU A 44 1.74 7.70 -4.89
CA LEU A 44 1.83 8.41 -3.62
C LEU A 44 0.70 9.42 -3.45
N ILE A 45 0.38 10.19 -4.49
CA ILE A 45 -0.74 11.14 -4.51
C ILE A 45 -2.04 10.44 -4.12
N LYS A 46 -2.31 9.26 -4.68
CA LYS A 46 -3.52 8.52 -4.32
C LYS A 46 -3.49 8.01 -2.88
N GLN A 47 -2.34 7.60 -2.36
CA GLN A 47 -2.25 7.20 -0.95
C GLN A 47 -2.48 8.38 0.00
N ILE A 48 -1.95 9.57 -0.33
CA ILE A 48 -2.23 10.82 0.40
C ILE A 48 -3.73 11.11 0.39
N GLU A 49 -4.36 11.10 -0.79
CA GLU A 49 -5.81 11.25 -0.96
C GLU A 49 -6.58 10.23 -0.10
N ASN A 50 -6.16 8.96 -0.12
CA ASN A 50 -6.80 7.87 0.61
C ASN A 50 -6.78 8.11 2.12
N ALA A 51 -5.63 8.45 2.68
CA ALA A 51 -5.50 8.73 4.10
C ALA A 51 -6.34 9.94 4.53
N ARG A 52 -6.47 10.95 3.65
CA ARG A 52 -7.28 12.13 3.90
C ARG A 52 -8.79 11.88 3.95
N TYR A 53 -9.31 10.84 3.30
CA TYR A 53 -10.73 10.47 3.46
C TYR A 53 -11.10 10.21 4.93
N PHE A 54 -10.14 9.75 5.73
CA PHE A 54 -10.32 9.48 7.15
C PHE A 54 -10.11 10.72 8.03
N GLY A 55 -9.85 11.89 7.45
CA GLY A 55 -9.70 13.16 8.19
C GLY A 55 -8.46 13.26 9.07
N ILE A 56 -7.43 12.46 8.80
CA ILE A 56 -6.16 12.45 9.56
C ILE A 56 -5.05 13.13 8.75
N PRO A 57 -4.24 14.02 9.36
CA PRO A 57 -3.05 14.60 8.72
C PRO A 57 -2.05 13.53 8.25
N VAL A 58 -1.45 13.76 7.08
CA VAL A 58 -0.49 12.85 6.46
C VAL A 58 0.89 13.48 6.47
N VAL A 59 1.86 12.82 7.08
CA VAL A 59 3.28 13.18 7.00
C VAL A 59 3.96 12.17 6.08
N VAL A 60 4.51 12.64 4.96
CA VAL A 60 5.28 11.78 4.05
C VAL A 60 6.70 11.65 4.55
N ALA A 61 7.18 10.42 4.70
CA ALA A 61 8.54 10.08 5.08
C ALA A 61 9.28 9.53 3.85
N ILE A 62 10.18 10.34 3.28
CA ILE A 62 11.02 9.95 2.15
C ILE A 62 12.24 9.21 2.70
N ASN A 63 12.21 7.88 2.64
CA ASN A 63 13.34 7.07 3.12
C ASN A 63 14.51 7.19 2.15
N ALA A 64 15.60 7.82 2.59
CA ALA A 64 16.76 8.14 1.77
C ALA A 64 17.61 6.90 1.46
N PHE A 65 18.06 6.80 0.21
CA PHE A 65 19.11 5.90 -0.24
C PHE A 65 20.31 6.69 -0.78
N THR A 66 21.48 6.06 -0.81
CA THR A 66 22.74 6.69 -1.25
C THR A 66 22.73 7.14 -2.71
N SER A 67 21.89 6.52 -3.55
CA SER A 67 21.72 6.86 -4.97
C SER A 67 20.72 7.98 -5.22
N ASP A 68 19.97 8.42 -4.21
CA ASP A 68 18.88 9.36 -4.39
C ASP A 68 19.43 10.78 -4.60
N SER A 69 18.97 11.46 -5.66
CA SER A 69 19.45 12.81 -5.93
C SER A 69 18.68 13.85 -5.10
N PRO A 70 19.32 14.98 -4.71
CA PRO A 70 18.62 16.07 -4.03
C PRO A 70 17.43 16.62 -4.83
N LYS A 71 17.51 16.60 -6.17
CA LYS A 71 16.41 17.07 -7.03
C LYS A 71 15.22 16.10 -6.98
N GLU A 72 15.47 14.80 -6.97
CA GLU A 72 14.42 13.78 -6.88
C GLU A 72 13.67 13.88 -5.55
N ILE A 73 14.42 14.03 -4.47
CA ILE A 73 13.87 14.23 -3.12
C ILE A 73 12.99 15.48 -3.08
N GLU A 74 13.47 16.60 -3.61
CA GLU A 74 12.72 17.85 -3.63
C GLU A 74 11.46 17.76 -4.50
N THR A 75 11.53 17.06 -5.64
CA THR A 75 10.35 16.78 -6.47
C THR A 75 9.28 16.02 -5.69
N VAL A 76 9.65 14.95 -4.97
CA VAL A 76 8.69 14.17 -4.17
C VAL A 76 8.10 15.00 -3.04
N ARG A 77 8.94 15.81 -2.37
CA ARG A 77 8.49 16.74 -1.33
C ARG A 77 7.43 17.71 -1.86
N LYS A 78 7.71 18.39 -2.99
CA LYS A 78 6.77 19.33 -3.62
C LYS A 78 5.45 18.65 -4.00
N ILE A 79 5.51 17.54 -4.72
CA ILE A 79 4.32 16.77 -5.12
C ILE A 79 3.49 16.37 -3.90
N SER A 80 4.15 15.94 -2.81
CA SER A 80 3.45 15.53 -1.58
C SER A 80 2.67 16.68 -0.96
N ILE A 81 3.31 17.84 -0.78
CA ILE A 81 2.68 19.03 -0.17
C ILE A 81 1.56 19.57 -1.07
N GLU A 82 1.80 19.68 -2.37
CA GLU A 82 0.80 20.16 -3.35
C GLU A 82 -0.45 19.28 -3.39
N ASN A 83 -0.33 17.99 -3.05
CA ASN A 83 -1.44 17.04 -3.01
C ASN A 83 -2.03 16.83 -1.60
N GLY A 84 -1.69 17.70 -0.66
CA GLY A 84 -2.33 17.80 0.65
C GLY A 84 -1.71 16.94 1.74
N ALA A 85 -0.46 16.50 1.59
CA ALA A 85 0.31 16.10 2.76
C ALA A 85 0.49 17.31 3.69
N PHE A 86 0.39 17.06 5.00
CA PHE A 86 0.66 18.07 6.03
C PHE A 86 2.14 18.45 6.03
N ASP A 87 3.02 17.46 5.86
CA ASP A 87 4.45 17.66 5.75
C ASP A 87 5.09 16.54 4.92
N ALA A 88 6.29 16.76 4.39
CA ALA A 88 7.05 15.79 3.64
C ALA A 88 8.55 15.96 3.95
N VAL A 89 9.12 14.96 4.61
CA VAL A 89 10.45 15.03 5.22
C VAL A 89 11.29 13.81 4.88
N VAL A 90 12.60 14.03 4.77
CA VAL A 90 13.57 12.97 4.53
C VAL A 90 13.82 12.21 5.83
N SER A 91 13.93 10.89 5.73
CA SER A 91 14.31 10.01 6.84
C SER A 91 15.59 9.25 6.48
N GLU A 92 16.60 9.39 7.32
CA GLU A 92 17.91 8.72 7.19
C GLU A 92 18.13 7.71 8.33
N VAL A 93 17.05 7.22 8.95
CA VAL A 93 17.12 6.36 10.14
C VAL A 93 17.92 5.07 9.93
N TRP A 94 17.96 4.56 8.70
CA TRP A 94 18.75 3.37 8.36
C TRP A 94 20.26 3.63 8.52
N ALA A 95 20.75 4.79 8.09
CA ALA A 95 22.18 5.13 8.15
C ALA A 95 22.57 5.82 9.46
N LYS A 96 21.67 6.59 10.08
CA LYS A 96 21.97 7.50 11.21
C LYS A 96 21.22 7.13 12.51
N GLY A 97 20.53 5.99 12.55
CA GLY A 97 19.71 5.58 13.68
C GLY A 97 18.65 6.63 14.05
N GLY A 98 18.36 6.79 15.34
CA GLY A 98 17.37 7.75 15.82
C GLY A 98 17.67 9.21 15.44
N GLY A 99 18.94 9.57 15.26
CA GLY A 99 19.34 10.91 14.82
C GLY A 99 18.82 11.27 13.42
N GLY A 100 18.78 10.30 12.51
CA GLY A 100 18.27 10.46 11.15
C GLY A 100 16.74 10.56 11.04
N GLY A 101 16.01 10.42 12.16
CA GLY A 101 14.56 10.50 12.22
C GLY A 101 14.02 11.71 12.97
N LYS A 102 14.90 12.63 13.41
CA LYS A 102 14.51 13.77 14.26
C LYS A 102 13.49 14.68 13.56
N ASP A 103 13.72 15.01 12.29
CA ASP A 103 12.84 15.89 11.52
C ASP A 103 11.48 15.23 11.27
N LEU A 104 11.47 13.91 11.02
CA LEU A 104 10.23 13.12 10.93
C LEU A 104 9.47 13.12 12.26
N ALA A 105 10.15 12.91 13.38
CA ALA A 105 9.52 12.95 14.70
C ALA A 105 8.89 14.33 14.99
N GLN A 106 9.60 15.42 14.64
CA GLN A 106 9.09 16.78 14.79
C GLN A 106 7.89 17.06 13.87
N ALA A 107 7.93 16.61 12.62
CA ALA A 107 6.80 16.74 11.69
C ALA A 107 5.56 15.98 12.19
N VAL A 108 5.75 14.78 12.73
CA VAL A 108 4.68 14.00 13.36
C VAL A 108 4.12 14.70 14.59
N ALA A 109 4.97 15.26 15.46
CA ALA A 109 4.51 16.03 16.62
C ALA A 109 3.62 17.22 16.20
N ARG A 110 4.07 18.01 15.21
CA ARG A 110 3.26 19.11 14.66
C ARG A 110 1.93 18.63 14.06
N ALA A 111 1.93 17.48 13.37
CA ALA A 111 0.72 16.90 12.81
C ALA A 111 -0.27 16.44 13.89
N CYS A 112 0.23 15.94 15.02
CA CYS A 112 -0.60 15.59 16.18
C CYS A 112 -1.19 16.85 16.84
N ASP A 113 -0.39 17.91 17.00
CA ASP A 113 -0.84 19.18 17.60
C ASP A 113 -1.91 19.88 16.75
N ASN A 114 -1.84 19.74 15.43
CA ASN A 114 -2.89 20.24 14.51
C ASN A 114 -4.22 19.48 14.67
N GLY A 115 -4.20 18.27 15.24
CA GLY A 115 -5.37 17.41 15.41
C GLY A 115 -5.84 16.76 14.10
N GLY A 116 -6.93 15.99 14.20
CA GLY A 116 -7.60 15.34 13.07
C GLY A 116 -9.07 15.11 13.38
N ASN A 117 -9.90 15.00 12.36
CA ASN A 117 -11.31 14.69 12.48
C ASN A 117 -11.58 13.30 11.93
N PHE A 118 -11.26 12.28 12.73
CA PHE A 118 -11.36 10.90 12.27
C PHE A 118 -12.78 10.54 11.87
N GLN A 119 -12.93 9.96 10.68
CA GLN A 119 -14.19 9.40 10.22
C GLN A 119 -13.95 8.09 9.47
N PHE A 120 -14.90 7.16 9.59
CA PHE A 120 -14.91 5.95 8.77
C PHE A 120 -15.30 6.27 7.32
N LEU A 121 -14.81 5.46 6.39
CA LEU A 121 -15.05 5.67 4.95
C LEU A 121 -16.54 5.50 4.57
N TYR A 122 -17.26 4.65 5.30
CA TYR A 122 -18.66 4.33 5.12
C TYR A 122 -19.29 3.93 6.46
N PRO A 123 -20.61 4.14 6.64
CA PRO A 123 -21.35 3.62 7.79
C PRO A 123 -21.67 2.12 7.63
N LEU A 124 -21.87 1.41 8.74
CA LEU A 124 -22.03 -0.05 8.74
C LEU A 124 -23.41 -0.54 8.31
N ASP A 125 -24.42 0.33 8.26
CA ASP A 125 -25.81 0.01 7.97
C ASP A 125 -26.18 0.06 6.47
N ILE A 126 -25.21 0.30 5.58
CA ILE A 126 -25.42 0.23 4.14
C ILE A 126 -25.24 -1.20 3.59
N PRO A 127 -25.84 -1.53 2.43
CA PRO A 127 -25.68 -2.84 1.80
C PRO A 127 -24.22 -3.24 1.57
N ILE A 128 -23.93 -4.56 1.65
CA ILE A 128 -22.59 -5.13 1.41
C ILE A 128 -21.96 -4.61 0.10
N LYS A 129 -22.73 -4.58 -0.98
CA LYS A 129 -22.25 -4.11 -2.29
C LYS A 129 -21.86 -2.63 -2.27
N ASP A 130 -22.56 -1.80 -1.50
CA ASP A 130 -22.29 -0.37 -1.41
C ASP A 130 -21.04 -0.10 -0.58
N LYS A 131 -20.78 -0.91 0.46
CA LYS A 131 -19.50 -0.90 1.18
C LYS A 131 -18.33 -1.22 0.25
N ILE A 132 -18.45 -2.32 -0.51
CA ILE A 132 -17.42 -2.74 -1.48
C ILE A 132 -17.21 -1.67 -2.56
N HIS A 133 -18.30 -1.14 -3.11
CA HIS A 133 -18.27 -0.08 -4.12
C HIS A 133 -17.60 1.19 -3.59
N THR A 134 -17.89 1.59 -2.35
CA THR A 134 -17.27 2.75 -1.71
C THR A 134 -15.76 2.59 -1.59
N ILE A 135 -15.29 1.41 -1.16
CA ILE A 135 -13.85 1.13 -1.09
C ILE A 135 -13.23 1.15 -2.50
N ALA A 136 -13.85 0.46 -3.46
CA ALA A 136 -13.33 0.35 -4.82
C ALA A 136 -13.19 1.70 -5.52
N THR A 137 -14.21 2.56 -5.41
CA THR A 137 -14.22 3.86 -6.08
C THR A 137 -13.37 4.90 -5.34
N LYS A 138 -13.56 5.06 -4.02
CA LYS A 138 -12.84 6.10 -3.25
C LYS A 138 -11.39 5.75 -3.01
N ILE A 139 -11.07 4.51 -2.59
CA ILE A 139 -9.70 4.13 -2.20
C ILE A 139 -8.88 3.65 -3.39
N TYR A 140 -9.47 2.82 -4.27
CA TYR A 140 -8.72 2.23 -5.38
C TYR A 140 -8.82 3.05 -6.68
N GLY A 141 -9.82 3.92 -6.80
CA GLY A 141 -10.07 4.67 -8.04
C GLY A 141 -10.56 3.78 -9.19
N ALA A 142 -11.26 2.69 -8.87
CA ALA A 142 -11.96 1.89 -9.86
C ALA A 142 -13.23 2.62 -10.34
N ASP A 143 -13.66 2.37 -11.57
CA ASP A 143 -14.90 2.92 -12.13
C ASP A 143 -16.15 2.21 -11.58
N GLY A 144 -15.96 1.08 -10.90
CA GLY A 144 -17.03 0.29 -10.31
C GLY A 144 -16.58 -1.12 -9.95
N VAL A 145 -17.55 -1.98 -9.64
CA VAL A 145 -17.34 -3.34 -9.17
C VAL A 145 -18.15 -4.30 -10.04
N VAL A 146 -17.57 -5.46 -10.36
CA VAL A 146 -18.26 -6.56 -11.05
C VAL A 146 -18.22 -7.80 -10.18
N TYR A 147 -19.33 -8.51 -10.08
CA TYR A 147 -19.48 -9.66 -9.20
C TYR A 147 -19.65 -10.94 -10.03
N GLU A 148 -18.93 -11.99 -9.67
CA GLU A 148 -19.20 -13.33 -10.18
C GLU A 148 -20.43 -13.94 -9.51
N ASN A 149 -21.06 -14.92 -10.16
CA ASN A 149 -22.29 -15.56 -9.67
C ASN A 149 -22.16 -16.14 -8.25
N GLU A 150 -20.97 -16.63 -7.88
CA GLU A 150 -20.72 -17.18 -6.55
C GLU A 150 -20.74 -16.09 -5.47
N ALA A 151 -20.10 -14.95 -5.74
CA ALA A 151 -20.16 -13.79 -4.86
C ALA A 151 -21.60 -13.27 -4.70
N GLU A 152 -22.36 -13.18 -5.79
CA GLU A 152 -23.77 -12.76 -5.77
C GLU A 152 -24.63 -13.61 -4.83
N LYS A 153 -24.52 -14.94 -4.93
CA LYS A 153 -25.24 -15.88 -4.07
C LYS A 153 -24.89 -15.72 -2.60
N LYS A 154 -23.60 -15.58 -2.28
CA LYS A 154 -23.13 -15.45 -0.89
C LYS A 154 -23.47 -14.09 -0.29
N ILE A 155 -23.40 -13.00 -1.07
CA ILE A 155 -23.85 -11.68 -0.62
C ILE A 155 -25.32 -11.76 -0.20
N LYS A 156 -26.18 -12.34 -1.04
CA LYS A 156 -27.59 -12.54 -0.71
C LYS A 156 -27.78 -13.35 0.59
N LEU A 157 -27.07 -14.47 0.71
CA LEU A 157 -27.12 -15.32 1.91
C LEU A 157 -26.68 -14.55 3.18
N PHE A 158 -25.58 -13.80 3.10
CA PHE A 158 -25.07 -13.05 4.25
C PHE A 158 -26.00 -11.91 4.66
N THR A 159 -26.68 -11.28 3.70
CA THR A 159 -27.75 -10.31 4.00
C THR A 159 -28.95 -10.99 4.68
N GLU A 160 -29.38 -12.16 4.22
CA GLU A 160 -30.46 -12.93 4.86
C GLU A 160 -30.09 -13.40 6.29
N MET A 161 -28.81 -13.65 6.55
CA MET A 161 -28.27 -13.99 7.88
C MET A 161 -28.06 -12.78 8.80
N GLY A 162 -28.30 -11.55 8.32
CA GLY A 162 -28.07 -10.31 9.09
C GLY A 162 -26.59 -9.94 9.29
N TRP A 163 -25.70 -10.48 8.46
CA TRP A 163 -24.26 -10.19 8.49
C TRP A 163 -23.85 -9.02 7.60
N ASP A 164 -24.83 -8.38 6.96
CA ASP A 164 -24.66 -7.21 6.12
C ASP A 164 -24.17 -5.99 6.90
N THR A 165 -24.37 -5.96 8.21
CA THR A 165 -23.83 -4.91 9.10
C THR A 165 -22.32 -5.01 9.35
N LEU A 166 -21.68 -6.14 9.00
CA LEU A 166 -20.25 -6.31 9.21
C LEU A 166 -19.41 -5.43 8.24
N PRO A 167 -18.23 -4.95 8.66
CA PRO A 167 -17.29 -4.26 7.78
C PRO A 167 -16.67 -5.18 6.73
N ILE A 168 -16.05 -4.56 5.72
CA ILE A 168 -15.42 -5.24 4.59
C ILE A 168 -13.89 -5.19 4.70
N CYS A 169 -13.24 -6.35 4.61
CA CYS A 169 -11.80 -6.50 4.47
C CYS A 169 -11.46 -6.97 3.05
N MET A 170 -10.99 -6.08 2.18
CA MET A 170 -10.74 -6.40 0.77
C MET A 170 -9.50 -7.29 0.61
N ALA A 171 -9.67 -8.49 0.04
CA ALA A 171 -8.55 -9.34 -0.35
C ALA A 171 -8.22 -9.08 -1.83
N LYS A 172 -7.13 -8.36 -2.10
CA LYS A 172 -6.58 -8.08 -3.44
C LYS A 172 -5.06 -8.11 -3.41
N THR A 173 -4.43 -8.14 -4.59
CA THR A 173 -2.97 -7.96 -4.68
C THR A 173 -2.54 -6.65 -4.02
N HIS A 174 -1.43 -6.64 -3.29
CA HIS A 174 -0.89 -5.42 -2.68
C HIS A 174 -0.03 -4.59 -3.65
N LEU A 175 0.29 -5.15 -4.83
CA LEU A 175 1.22 -4.57 -5.80
C LEU A 175 0.61 -3.48 -6.69
N SER A 176 -0.72 -3.33 -6.65
CA SER A 176 -1.46 -2.35 -7.45
C SER A 176 -2.65 -1.83 -6.66
N LEU A 177 -3.13 -0.63 -6.96
CA LEU A 177 -4.45 -0.16 -6.52
C LEU A 177 -5.57 -1.01 -7.16
N SER A 178 -5.35 -1.53 -8.37
CA SER A 178 -6.27 -2.42 -9.08
C SER A 178 -6.16 -3.88 -8.61
N HIS A 179 -6.95 -4.78 -9.19
CA HIS A 179 -6.81 -6.23 -8.95
C HIS A 179 -5.62 -6.86 -9.68
N ASP A 180 -5.05 -6.20 -10.70
CA ASP A 180 -3.93 -6.72 -11.50
C ASP A 180 -2.58 -6.18 -10.97
N PRO A 181 -1.66 -7.04 -10.51
CA PRO A 181 -0.35 -6.62 -10.01
C PRO A 181 0.54 -5.92 -11.05
N LYS A 182 0.23 -6.02 -12.35
CA LYS A 182 1.00 -5.38 -13.42
C LYS A 182 0.64 -3.91 -13.62
N LEU A 183 -0.51 -3.47 -13.14
CA LEU A 183 -0.97 -2.09 -13.29
C LEU A 183 -0.37 -1.21 -12.18
N LEU A 184 0.80 -0.64 -12.44
CA LEU A 184 1.55 0.21 -11.51
C LEU A 184 1.01 1.66 -11.49
N GLY A 185 1.63 2.52 -10.67
CA GLY A 185 1.23 3.91 -10.51
C GLY A 185 -0.17 4.04 -9.93
N ARG A 186 -1.03 4.75 -10.67
CA ARG A 186 -2.42 5.03 -10.31
C ARG A 186 -3.34 4.64 -11.48
N PRO A 187 -3.71 3.37 -11.63
CA PRO A 187 -4.51 2.90 -12.76
C PRO A 187 -5.88 3.60 -12.85
N ARG A 188 -6.45 3.61 -14.05
CA ARG A 188 -7.75 4.22 -14.41
C ARG A 188 -8.49 3.31 -15.38
N GLY A 189 -9.80 3.50 -15.53
CA GLY A 189 -10.56 2.81 -16.58
C GLY A 189 -10.83 1.34 -16.28
N TYR A 190 -10.80 0.91 -15.01
CA TYR A 190 -10.94 -0.48 -14.63
C TYR A 190 -12.09 -0.70 -13.64
N LYS A 191 -12.73 -1.86 -13.75
CA LYS A 191 -13.69 -2.35 -12.75
C LYS A 191 -13.02 -3.38 -11.86
N LEU A 192 -13.35 -3.38 -10.58
CA LEU A 192 -12.83 -4.34 -9.61
C LEU A 192 -13.67 -5.63 -9.65
N PRO A 193 -13.10 -6.79 -10.00
CA PRO A 193 -13.82 -8.06 -9.94
C PRO A 193 -13.93 -8.55 -8.50
N ILE A 194 -15.05 -9.17 -8.16
CA ILE A 194 -15.30 -9.87 -6.91
C ILE A 194 -15.71 -11.29 -7.26
N ARG A 195 -14.80 -12.24 -7.03
CA ARG A 195 -14.97 -13.65 -7.41
C ARG A 195 -15.76 -14.43 -6.38
N ASP A 196 -15.46 -14.17 -5.12
CA ASP A 196 -16.04 -14.82 -3.95
C ASP A 196 -16.10 -13.81 -2.79
N ILE A 197 -16.89 -14.11 -1.77
CA ILE A 197 -16.89 -13.39 -0.50
C ILE A 197 -16.99 -14.39 0.64
N ARG A 198 -16.18 -14.19 1.68
CA ARG A 198 -16.13 -15.11 2.81
C ARG A 198 -16.37 -14.39 4.12
N PRO A 199 -17.01 -15.04 5.11
CA PRO A 199 -17.23 -14.44 6.41
C PRO A 199 -16.13 -14.86 7.39
N SER A 200 -15.62 -13.89 8.16
CA SER A 200 -14.79 -14.13 9.34
C SER A 200 -15.57 -13.69 10.56
N ILE A 201 -16.60 -14.47 10.94
CA ILE A 201 -17.57 -14.07 11.97
C ILE A 201 -16.92 -13.82 13.33
N GLY A 202 -16.00 -14.68 13.76
CA GLY A 202 -15.29 -14.49 15.02
C GLY A 202 -14.44 -13.21 15.06
N ALA A 203 -13.94 -12.76 13.91
CA ALA A 203 -13.20 -11.50 13.78
C ALA A 203 -14.10 -10.29 13.45
N GLY A 204 -15.37 -10.52 13.10
CA GLY A 204 -16.35 -9.49 12.82
C GLY A 204 -16.20 -8.78 11.47
N PHE A 205 -15.88 -9.47 10.37
CA PHE A 205 -15.87 -8.86 9.03
C PHE A 205 -16.19 -9.86 7.90
N LEU A 206 -16.56 -9.33 6.73
CA LEU A 206 -16.63 -10.06 5.47
C LEU A 206 -15.43 -9.70 4.60
N TYR A 207 -14.86 -10.67 3.87
CA TYR A 207 -13.73 -10.42 2.98
C TYR A 207 -13.99 -10.89 1.54
N PRO A 208 -14.23 -9.94 0.62
CA PRO A 208 -14.34 -10.21 -0.80
C PRO A 208 -12.97 -10.58 -1.41
N LEU A 209 -12.96 -11.58 -2.27
CA LEU A 209 -11.78 -12.01 -3.02
C LEU A 209 -11.77 -11.37 -4.41
N CYS A 210 -10.83 -10.45 -4.65
CA CYS A 210 -10.67 -9.76 -5.94
C CYS A 210 -9.73 -10.46 -6.92
N GLY A 211 -9.10 -11.56 -6.50
CA GLY A 211 -8.10 -12.29 -7.28
C GLY A 211 -7.70 -13.56 -6.56
N GLU A 212 -6.66 -14.23 -7.06
CA GLU A 212 -6.12 -15.41 -6.40
C GLU A 212 -5.31 -15.01 -5.16
N MET A 213 -5.67 -15.60 -4.01
CA MET A 213 -4.97 -15.40 -2.74
C MET A 213 -4.17 -16.65 -2.40
N ARG A 214 -2.86 -16.49 -2.22
CA ARG A 214 -2.01 -17.55 -1.66
C ARG A 214 -2.12 -17.53 -0.14
N THR A 215 -2.87 -18.48 0.42
CA THR A 215 -2.98 -18.66 1.88
C THR A 215 -1.89 -19.58 2.45
N MET A 216 -1.19 -20.31 1.58
CA MET A 216 -0.09 -21.20 1.95
C MET A 216 1.09 -20.94 1.01
N PRO A 217 2.10 -20.14 1.42
CA PRO A 217 3.27 -19.89 0.59
C PRO A 217 4.11 -21.16 0.47
N GLY A 218 4.60 -21.45 -0.74
CA GLY A 218 5.56 -22.53 -0.97
C GLY A 218 7.00 -22.09 -0.73
N LEU A 219 7.89 -23.06 -0.53
CA LEU A 219 9.33 -22.81 -0.45
C LEU A 219 9.91 -22.44 -1.83
N PRO A 220 10.98 -21.62 -1.89
CA PRO A 220 11.70 -21.36 -3.13
C PRO A 220 12.49 -22.61 -3.57
N SER A 221 13.01 -22.61 -4.81
CA SER A 221 13.81 -23.73 -5.36
C SER A 221 15.08 -24.02 -4.56
N LYS A 222 15.62 -23.02 -3.85
CA LYS A 222 16.71 -23.16 -2.88
C LYS A 222 16.26 -22.54 -1.55
N PRO A 223 15.66 -23.33 -0.64
CA PRO A 223 15.23 -22.86 0.68
C PRO A 223 16.42 -22.34 1.49
N ALA A 224 16.24 -21.23 2.21
CA ALA A 224 17.26 -20.70 3.13
C ALA A 224 17.64 -21.72 4.23
N GLY A 225 16.69 -22.58 4.63
CA GLY A 225 16.96 -23.67 5.59
C GLY A 225 18.05 -24.66 5.16
N ASN A 226 18.46 -24.67 3.89
CA ASN A 226 19.59 -25.48 3.42
C ASN A 226 20.95 -24.91 3.87
N THR A 227 21.02 -23.63 4.26
CA THR A 227 22.26 -22.94 4.65
C THR A 227 22.26 -22.47 6.10
N VAL A 228 21.13 -22.60 6.81
CA VAL A 228 21.03 -22.23 8.21
C VAL A 228 21.70 -23.31 9.07
N ASP A 229 22.67 -22.91 9.88
CA ASP A 229 23.41 -23.80 10.79
C ASP A 229 23.94 -23.04 12.02
N PHE A 230 24.68 -23.72 12.89
CA PHE A 230 25.49 -23.13 13.95
C PHE A 230 26.98 -23.29 13.66
N ASP A 231 27.78 -22.24 13.87
CA ASP A 231 29.24 -22.36 13.86
C ASP A 231 29.78 -23.03 15.13
N GLU A 232 31.10 -23.23 15.21
CA GLU A 232 31.76 -23.90 16.34
C GLU A 232 31.57 -23.17 17.68
N ASP A 233 31.30 -21.86 17.65
CA ASP A 233 31.05 -21.02 18.82
C ASP A 233 29.55 -20.97 19.19
N GLY A 234 28.70 -21.64 18.43
CA GLY A 234 27.25 -21.67 18.62
C GLY A 234 26.52 -20.46 18.05
N ASN A 235 27.14 -19.66 17.18
CA ASN A 235 26.47 -18.57 16.48
C ASN A 235 25.69 -19.09 15.28
N VAL A 236 24.52 -18.51 15.04
CA VAL A 236 23.69 -18.85 13.88
C VAL A 236 24.32 -18.30 12.59
N VAL A 237 24.54 -19.16 11.60
CA VAL A 237 25.02 -18.79 10.26
C VAL A 237 23.95 -19.05 9.20
N GLY A 238 24.00 -18.30 8.10
CA GLY A 238 23.13 -18.50 6.93
C GLY A 238 21.65 -18.12 7.09
N LEU A 239 21.29 -17.45 8.20
CA LEU A 239 19.93 -16.95 8.45
C LEU A 239 19.62 -15.59 7.79
N PHE A 240 20.64 -14.75 7.59
CA PHE A 240 20.53 -13.41 7.00
C PHE A 240 21.58 -13.16 5.91
#